data_AF-A0A6N8FSX8-F1
#
_entry.id   AF-A0A6N8FSX8-F1
#
_cell.length_a   1.000
_cell.length_b   1.000
_cell.length_c   1.000
_cell.angle_alpha   90.00
_cell.angle_beta   90.00
_cell.angle_gamma   90.00
#
_symmetry.space_group_name_H-M   'P 1'
#
loop_
_entity.id
_entity.type
_entity.pdbx_description
1 polymer ?
#
loop_
_entity_poly.entity_id
_entity_poly.type
_entity_poly.pdbx_seq_one_letter_code
_entity_poly.pdbx_strand_id
1 'polypeptide(L)' 'MYNPERLQKLEAEFLGRDISLRELYQIANRITQLYRQDGYVLSQALVPEQTIRDGVARIQVI' A
#
# COMPACT_ATOMS: atom_id res chain seq x y z
N MET A 1 14.15 -4.17 11.93
CA MET A 1 13.55 -5.07 10.93
C MET A 1 12.04 -4.88 11.01
N TYR A 2 11.40 -4.39 9.95
CA TYR A 2 9.95 -4.19 9.91
C TYR A 2 9.26 -5.55 9.76
N ASN A 3 8.22 -5.82 10.54
CA ASN A 3 7.58 -7.14 10.60
C ASN A 3 6.65 -7.34 9.39
N PRO A 4 6.96 -8.23 8.42
CA PRO A 4 6.19 -8.35 7.17
C PRO A 4 4.76 -8.89 7.37
N GLU A 5 4.47 -9.49 8.53
CA GLU A 5 3.16 -10.08 8.86
C GLU A 5 2.03 -9.04 9.01
N ARG A 6 2.36 -7.76 9.28
CA ARG A 6 1.33 -6.71 9.37
C ARG A 6 0.84 -6.23 8.01
N LEU A 7 1.70 -6.26 6.99
CA LEU A 7 1.35 -5.94 5.61
C LEU A 7 0.40 -7.00 5.01
N GLN A 8 0.61 -8.27 5.32
CA GLN A 8 -0.24 -9.38 4.83
C GLN A 8 -1.72 -9.23 5.19
N LYS A 9 -2.05 -8.72 6.38
CA LYS A 9 -3.45 -8.48 6.75
C LYS A 9 -4.11 -7.39 5.92
N LEU A 10 -3.36 -6.36 5.54
CA LEU A 10 -3.87 -5.28 4.73
C LEU A 10 -3.96 -5.69 3.26
N GLU A 11 -2.96 -6.42 2.74
CA GLU A 11 -2.99 -6.98 1.38
C GLU A 11 -4.22 -7.86 1.15
N ALA A 12 -4.56 -8.71 2.12
CA ALA A 12 -5.71 -9.61 2.02
C ALA A 12 -7.07 -8.88 1.87
N GLU A 13 -7.19 -7.62 2.35
CA GLU A 13 -8.42 -6.84 2.26
C GLU A 13 -8.63 -6.20 0.87
N PHE A 14 -7.54 -6.03 0.11
CA PHE A 14 -7.55 -5.40 -1.22
C PHE A 14 -7.25 -6.38 -2.38
N LEU A 15 -6.88 -7.63 -2.07
CA LEU A 15 -6.65 -8.70 -3.05
C LEU A 15 -7.97 -9.14 -3.72
N GLY A 16 -8.00 -9.12 -5.06
CA GLY A 16 -9.11 -9.63 -5.86
C GLY A 16 -10.22 -8.61 -6.18
N ARG A 17 -9.94 -7.31 -6.05
CA ARG A 17 -10.87 -6.23 -6.46
C ARG A 17 -10.26 -5.37 -7.56
N ASP A 18 -11.07 -5.02 -8.55
CA ASP A 18 -10.78 -3.94 -9.48
C ASP A 18 -10.78 -2.61 -8.71
N ILE A 19 -9.59 -2.08 -8.45
CA ILE A 19 -9.41 -0.79 -7.79
C ILE A 19 -9.04 0.28 -8.82
N SER A 20 -9.71 1.41 -8.75
CA SER A 20 -9.36 2.57 -9.56
C SER A 20 -8.02 3.18 -9.12
N LEU A 21 -7.38 3.95 -10.00
CA LEU A 21 -6.16 4.68 -9.64
C LEU A 21 -6.34 5.56 -8.39
N ARG A 22 -7.53 6.15 -8.22
CA ARG A 22 -7.88 6.93 -7.03
C ARG A 22 -7.89 6.07 -5.76
N GLU A 23 -8.47 4.88 -5.82
CA GLU A 23 -8.48 3.94 -4.70
C GLU A 23 -7.08 3.45 -4.37
N LEU A 24 -6.23 3.23 -5.37
CA LEU A 24 -4.83 2.87 -5.16
C LEU A 24 -4.09 3.93 -4.31
N TYR A 25 -4.30 5.21 -4.60
CA TYR A 25 -3.76 6.30 -3.77
C TYR A 25 -4.38 6.35 -2.36
N GLN A 26 -5.66 5.98 -2.21
CA GLN A 26 -6.28 5.89 -0.88
C GLN A 26 -5.68 4.73 -0.07
N ILE A 27 -5.43 3.59 -0.70
CA ILE A 27 -4.76 2.44 -0.09
C ILE A 27 -3.35 2.83 0.35
N ALA A 28 -2.57 3.49 -0.50
CA ALA A 28 -1.24 4.00 -0.16
C ALA A 28 -1.29 4.97 1.05
N ASN A 29 -2.26 5.90 1.09
CA ASN A 29 -2.44 6.77 2.25
C ASN A 29 -2.77 5.98 3.53
N ARG A 30 -3.60 4.94 3.42
CA ARG A 30 -3.98 4.11 4.57
C ARG A 30 -2.81 3.27 5.09
N ILE A 31 -1.98 2.73 4.18
CA ILE A 31 -0.70 2.10 4.52
C ILE A 31 0.18 3.09 5.28
N THR A 32 0.35 4.30 4.74
CA THR A 32 1.16 5.35 5.37
C THR A 32 0.68 5.66 6.79
N GLN A 33 -0.62 5.83 7.00
CA GLN A 33 -1.19 6.07 8.33
C GLN A 33 -0.94 4.91 9.29
N LEU A 34 -1.06 3.67 8.83
CA LEU A 34 -0.84 2.48 9.65
C LEU A 34 0.63 2.40 10.12
N TYR A 35 1.58 2.65 9.22
CA TYR A 35 3.00 2.74 9.57
C TYR A 35 3.29 3.86 10.57
N ARG A 36 2.68 5.04 10.37
CA ARG A 36 2.83 6.17 11.30
C ARG A 36 2.27 5.86 12.69
N GLN A 37 1.12 5.20 12.77
CA GLN A 37 0.52 4.77 14.03
C GLN A 37 1.38 3.73 14.76
N ASP A 38 2.08 2.88 14.02
CA ASP A 38 3.02 1.88 14.54
C ASP A 38 4.40 2.47 14.93
N GLY A 39 4.55 3.80 14.91
CA GLY A 39 5.78 4.51 15.33
C GLY A 39 6.77 4.79 14.20
N TYR A 40 6.47 4.36 12.96
CA TYR A 40 7.26 4.66 11.77
C TYR A 40 6.76 5.96 11.12
N VAL A 41 6.92 7.09 11.83
CA VAL A 41 6.33 8.38 11.43
C VAL A 41 6.87 8.90 10.09
N LEU A 42 8.12 8.54 9.78
CA LEU A 42 8.79 8.91 8.54
C LEU A 42 8.40 8.02 7.35
N SER A 43 7.72 6.90 7.61
CA SER A 43 7.36 6.00 6.52
C SER A 43 6.28 6.57 5.63
N GLN A 44 6.42 6.31 4.32
CA GLN A 44 5.50 6.80 3.30
C GLN A 44 5.30 5.74 2.23
N ALA A 45 4.03 5.42 1.96
CA ALA A 45 3.66 4.56 0.86
C ALA A 45 3.30 5.42 -0.35
N LEU A 46 3.94 5.14 -1.48
CA LEU A 46 3.82 5.87 -2.73
C LEU A 46 3.58 4.91 -3.89
N VAL A 47 2.77 5.37 -4.83
CA VAL A 47 2.49 4.66 -6.07
C VAL A 47 3.49 5.17 -7.11
N PRO A 48 4.52 4.39 -7.48
CA PRO A 48 5.45 4.80 -8.52
C PRO A 48 4.73 4.90 -9.87
N GLU A 49 5.31 5.69 -10.77
CA GLU A 49 4.91 5.68 -12.18
C GLU A 49 5.08 4.25 -12.72
N GLN A 50 3.96 3.64 -13.09
CA GLN A 50 3.93 2.28 -13.60
C GLN A 50 2.81 2.16 -14.62
N THR A 51 3.07 1.37 -15.66
CA THR A 51 1.98 0.89 -16.51
C THR A 51 1.34 -0.31 -15.82
N ILE A 52 0.08 -0.19 -15.42
CA ILE A 52 -0.71 -1.34 -14.95
C ILE A 52 -0.86 -2.28 -16.14
N ARG A 53 -0.04 -3.33 -16.16
CA ARG A 53 -0.20 -4.46 -17.08
C ARG A 53 -0.67 -5.64 -16.24
N ASP A 54 -1.67 -6.36 -16.74
CA ASP A 54 -2.24 -7.54 -16.09
C ASP A 54 -2.98 -7.28 -14.75
N GLY A 55 -3.45 -6.05 -14.53
CA GLY A 55 -4.23 -5.69 -13.33
C GLY A 55 -3.41 -5.65 -12.04
N VAL A 56 -2.08 -5.70 -12.13
CA VAL A 56 -1.19 -5.63 -10.96
C VAL A 56 -0.71 -4.21 -10.73
N ALA A 57 -1.06 -3.66 -9.56
CA ALA A 57 -0.52 -2.39 -9.08
C ALA A 57 0.57 -2.64 -8.02
N ARG A 58 1.65 -1.87 -8.09
CA ARG A 58 2.74 -1.88 -7.10
C ARG A 58 2.66 -0.63 -6.23
N ILE A 59 2.83 -0.82 -4.92
CA ILE A 59 2.99 0.28 -3.96
C ILE A 59 4.36 0.10 -3.31
N GLN A 60 5.14 1.17 -3.25
CA GLN A 60 6.43 1.18 -2.56
C GLN A 60 6.30 1.91 -1.24
N VAL A 61 6.88 1.35 -0.18
CA VAL A 61 6.97 2.02 1.13
C VAL A 61 8.43 2.35 1.39
N ILE A 62 8.70 3.61 1.74
CA ILE A 62 10.02 4.13 2.14
C ILE A 62 9.98 4.47 3.62
#